data_AF-A0A954IQS3-F1
#
_entry.id   AF-A0A954IQS3-F1
#
_cell.length_a   1.000
_cell.length_b   1.000
_cell.length_c   1.000
_cell.angle_alpha   90.00
_cell.angle_beta   90.00
_cell.angle_gamma   90.00
#
_symmetry.space_group_name_H-M   'P 1'
#
loop_
_entity.id
_entity.type
_entity.pdbx_description
1 polymer ?
#
loop_
_entity_poly.entity_id
_entity_poly.type
_entity_poly.pdbx_seq_one_letter_code
_entity_poly.pdbx_strand_id
1 'polypeptide(L)' 'MKLGILSCSPKCYSTRRLREAAEHRGHKIKVLNTLRFAIDLEQGEPDLFFRQKQLSHYDAV' A
#
# COMPACT_ATOMS: atom_id res chain seq x y z
N MET A 1 6.73 9.75 -7.08
CA MET A 1 5.48 8.96 -7.06
C MET A 1 5.28 8.35 -5.69
N LYS A 2 4.03 8.19 -5.28
CA LYS A 2 3.61 7.51 -4.08
C LYS A 2 3.17 6.08 -4.44
N LEU A 3 4.00 5.11 -4.09
CA LEU A 3 3.85 3.71 -4.43
C LEU A 3 3.39 2.90 -3.22
N GLY A 4 2.40 2.04 -3.43
CA GLY A 4 2.03 1.00 -2.47
C GLY A 4 2.76 -0.30 -2.80
N ILE A 5 3.15 -1.08 -1.79
CA ILE A 5 3.54 -2.48 -1.97
C ILE A 5 2.57 -3.32 -1.15
N LEU A 6 1.74 -4.12 -1.82
CA LEU A 6 0.81 -5.03 -1.16
C LEU A 6 1.53 -6.30 -0.73
N SER A 7 1.76 -6.46 0.58
CA SER A 7 2.48 -7.62 1.11
C SER A 7 2.09 -7.94 2.55
N CYS A 8 1.78 -9.22 2.81
CA CYS A 8 1.58 -9.76 4.16
C CYS A 8 2.91 -10.01 4.89
N SER A 9 4.03 -10.04 4.16
CA SER A 9 5.35 -10.38 4.66
C SER A 9 6.35 -9.25 4.39
N PRO A 10 6.30 -8.14 5.15
CA PRO A 10 7.13 -6.96 4.89
C PRO A 10 8.64 -7.22 5.00
N LYS A 11 9.04 -8.30 5.67
CA LYS A 11 10.44 -8.71 5.86
C LYS A 11 10.96 -9.66 4.78
N CYS A 12 10.11 -10.13 3.85
CA CYS A 12 10.57 -11.03 2.81
C CYS A 12 11.49 -10.30 1.82
N TYR A 13 12.40 -11.05 1.20
CA TYR A 13 13.45 -10.51 0.34
C TYR A 13 12.87 -9.65 -0.81
N SER A 14 11.80 -10.12 -1.47
CA SER A 14 11.16 -9.41 -2.57
C SER A 14 10.58 -8.06 -2.14
N THR A 15 9.81 -8.02 -1.04
CA THR A 15 9.23 -6.77 -0.52
C THR A 15 10.32 -5.79 -0.11
N ARG A 16 11.41 -6.28 0.49
CA ARG A 16 12.53 -5.43 0.92
C ARG A 16 13.29 -4.85 -0.28
N ARG A 17 13.60 -5.68 -1.29
CA ARG A 17 14.27 -5.25 -2.52
C ARG A 17 13.45 -4.26 -3.33
N LEU A 18 12.14 -4.49 -3.46
CA LEU A 18 11.24 -3.56 -4.16
C LEU A 18 11.20 -2.19 -3.46
N ARG A 19 11.12 -2.18 -2.12
CA ARG A 19 11.20 -0.94 -1.35
C ARG A 19 12.53 -0.22 -1.57
N GLU A 20 13.65 -0.91 -1.41
CA GLU A 20 14.99 -0.34 -1.60
C GLU A 20 15.17 0.25 -3.01
N ALA A 21 14.75 -0.48 -4.06
CA ALA A 21 14.86 -0.02 -5.45
C ALA A 21 14.01 1.23 -5.72
N ALA A 22 12.81 1.30 -5.13
CA ALA A 22 11.93 2.43 -5.29
C ALA A 22 12.39 3.65 -4.46
N GLU A 23 12.95 3.43 -3.26
CA GLU A 23 13.56 4.48 -2.43
C GLU A 23 14.78 5.09 -3.14
N HIS A 24 15.62 4.26 -3.75
CA HIS A 24 16.77 4.70 -4.54
C HIS A 24 16.35 5.56 -5.75
N ARG A 25 15.16 5.35 -6.30
CA ARG A 25 14.58 6.17 -7.38
C ARG A 25 13.87 7.43 -6.86
N GLY A 26 13.92 7.71 -5.55
CA GLY A 26 13.29 8.88 -4.94
C GLY A 26 11.77 8.81 -4.85
N HIS A 27 11.18 7.60 -4.89
CA HIS A 27 9.74 7.43 -4.72
C HIS A 27 9.35 7.31 -3.24
N LYS A 28 8.13 7.69 -2.89
CA LYS A 28 7.56 7.51 -1.54
C LYS A 28 6.86 6.16 -1.48
N ILE A 29 7.38 5.21 -0.72
CA ILE A 29 6.84 3.84 -0.68
C ILE A 29 6.23 3.53 0.67
N LYS A 30 5.09 2.83 0.66
CA LYS A 30 4.51 2.20 1.85
C LYS A 30 4.20 0.74 1.58
N VAL A 31 4.66 -0.13 2.48
CA VAL A 31 4.23 -1.52 2.51
C VAL A 31 2.89 -1.60 3.25
N LEU A 32 1.87 -2.06 2.55
CA LEU A 32 0.50 -2.19 3.05
C LEU A 32 0.17 -3.68 3.16
N ASN A 33 -0.21 -4.11 4.36
CA ASN A 33 -0.65 -5.47 4.57
C ASN A 33 -2.11 -5.61 4.16
N THR A 34 -2.37 -6.42 3.13
CA THR A 34 -3.70 -6.64 2.55
C THR A 34 -4.74 -7.14 3.54
N LEU A 35 -4.34 -7.90 4.57
CA LEU A 35 -5.23 -8.39 5.63
C LEU A 35 -5.71 -7.28 6.59
N ARG A 36 -5.10 -6.08 6.53
CA ARG A 36 -5.47 -4.94 7.37
C ARG A 36 -6.27 -3.88 6.62
N PHE A 37 -6.70 -4.21 5.39
CA PHE A 37 -7.64 -3.38 4.65
C PHE A 37 -9.06 -3.73 5.08
N ALA A 38 -9.84 -2.68 5.28
CA ALA A 38 -11.28 -2.76 5.36
C ALA A 38 -11.82 -2.05 4.13
N ILE A 39 -12.76 -2.68 3.43
CA ILE A 39 -13.46 -2.10 2.30
C ILE A 39 -14.84 -1.79 2.82
N ASP A 40 -15.24 -0.52 2.75
CA ASP A 40 -16.63 -0.14 2.94
C ASP A 40 -17.29 -0.12 1.57
N LEU A 41 -18.29 -0.98 1.40
CA LEU A 41 -18.98 -1.17 0.13
C LEU A 41 -20.31 -0.43 0.20
N GLU A 42 -20.26 0.89 0.17
CA GLU A 42 -21.43 1.70 -0.11
C GLU A 42 -21.73 1.69 -1.62
N GLN A 43 -23.02 1.63 -1.95
CA GLN A 43 -23.47 1.51 -3.33
C GLN A 43 -23.21 2.82 -4.08
N GLY A 44 -22.11 2.89 -4.84
CA GLY A 44 -21.72 4.02 -5.67
C GLY A 44 -20.36 4.63 -5.32
N GLU A 45 -19.95 4.53 -4.06
CA GLU A 45 -18.68 5.09 -3.55
C GLU A 45 -17.99 4.09 -2.62
N PRO A 46 -17.27 3.09 -3.16
CA PRO A 46 -16.52 2.16 -2.33
C PRO A 46 -15.33 2.87 -1.69
N ASP A 47 -15.30 2.90 -0.36
CA ASP A 47 -14.22 3.52 0.41
C ASP A 47 -13.23 2.46 0.91
N LEU A 48 -11.94 2.77 0.77
CA LEU A 48 -10.86 1.87 1.18
C LEU A 48 -10.17 2.39 2.45
N PHE A 49 -10.23 1.61 3.51
CA PHE A 49 -9.61 1.92 4.79
C PHE A 49 -8.41 1.02 5.07
N PHE A 50 -7.34 1.60 5.63
CA PHE A 50 -6.21 0.86 6.16
C PHE A 50 -5.97 1.24 7.61
N ARG A 51 -6.09 0.28 8.53
CA ARG A 51 -5.99 0.52 9.98
C ARG A 51 -6.90 1.67 10.46
N GLN A 52 -8.18 1.62 10.09
CA GLN A 52 -9.19 2.64 10.47
C GLN A 52 -8.90 4.06 9.95
N LYS A 53 -8.00 4.20 8.96
CA LYS A 53 -7.74 5.48 8.28
C LYS A 53 -8.03 5.32 6.80
N GLN A 54 -8.71 6.31 6.22
CA GLN A 54 -8.98 6.34 4.79
C GLN A 54 -7.65 6.30 4.02
N LEU A 55 -7.60 5.44 3.00
CA LEU A 55 -6.40 5.28 2.20
C LEU A 55 -6.24 6.50 1.30
N SER A 56 -5.12 7.20 1.45
CA SER A 56 -4.79 8.33 0.58
C SER A 56 -4.33 7.83 -0.80
N HIS A 57 -4.56 8.63 -1.85
CA HIS A 57 -4.20 8.32 -3.24
C HIS A 57 -2.78 7.75 -3.41
N TYR A 58 -2.64 6.70 -4.22
CA TYR A 58 -1.37 6.11 -4.64
C TYR A 58 -1.32 6.11 -6.17
N ASP A 59 -0.13 6.38 -6.73
CA ASP A 59 0.05 6.43 -8.18
C ASP A 59 0.12 5.02 -8.79
N ALA A 60 0.61 4.05 -8.00
CA ALA A 60 0.65 2.63 -8.36
C ALA A 60 0.77 1.74 -7.11
N VAL A 61 0.36 0.48 -7.26
CA VAL A 61 0.41 -0.60 -6.25
C VAL A 61 1.04 -1.86 -6.80
#